data_AF-A0A0Q9KMR4-F1
#
_entry.id   AF-A0A0Q9KMR4-F1
#
_cell.length_a   1.000
_cell.length_b   1.000
_cell.length_c   1.000
_cell.angle_alpha   90.00
_cell.angle_beta   90.00
_cell.angle_gamma   90.00
#
_symmetry.space_group_name_H-M   'P 1'
#
loop_
_entity.id
_entity.type
_entity.pdbx_description
1 polymer ?
#
loop_
_entity_poly.entity_id
_entity_poly.type
_entity_poly.pdbx_seq_one_letter_code
_entity_poly.pdbx_strand_id
1 'polypeptide(L)'
;MVNIPLQINANRSSSSMRTNVMAIIMLVLILTAFASLLLPPHQAFAQPIAGLEAASFDPHEHVGHNPSEGAGSKEGFSVQQVLFFTVRAVYYFAFMLAAGLMLWSIALPEDANNDSRKLVDKWGIYALRGLLLAVLLFVFVHVSHLMKGYDGSSPNEWIRLLTETATGKSWAALIVLSLLGFAVLRLQDSFKLIWALLLAAAESFNGHVNALPNNTLAIVLDFIHIASSALWAGGLLLLLLFWRADRKEAVRFSERFTKIAWLTILLLTASGTWMTVLLLPTWRYLLYTSWGIMLLTKAGLILLIACVGFLLHRRARQRKLPSGRLLKLDGLLMGIVLLIVSIFTYVSPVPVTEPLSFHKMGEKLHFTINITPNGPGPNHVTLKVWLPEQLGAPASVRLLLRDADRPQRAAIEVPFRSGSGGYYSSFPGFIETDYVSDNVELRARGGWTAELFITDITGTETKQLIAFRND
;
A
#
# COMPACT_ATOMS: atom_id res chain seq x y z
N MET A 1 -56.32 12.48 -49.68
CA MET A 1 -55.94 11.61 -48.54
C MET A 1 -54.45 11.34 -48.63
N VAL A 2 -53.67 11.94 -47.74
CA VAL A 2 -52.21 11.79 -47.66
C VAL A 2 -51.91 10.67 -46.66
N ASN A 3 -51.15 9.66 -47.08
CA ASN A 3 -50.74 8.55 -46.23
C ASN A 3 -49.27 8.76 -45.81
N ILE A 4 -49.01 8.84 -44.50
CA ILE A 4 -47.67 9.01 -43.90
C ILE A 4 -47.20 7.64 -43.38
N PRO A 5 -45.95 7.18 -43.64
CA PRO A 5 -45.50 5.89 -43.14
C PRO A 5 -44.96 5.98 -41.70
N LEU A 6 -45.51 5.13 -40.84
CA LEU A 6 -45.31 5.03 -39.38
C LEU A 6 -44.24 3.97 -38.98
N GLN A 7 -43.12 3.85 -39.71
CA GLN A 7 -42.19 2.71 -39.52
C GLN A 7 -40.80 2.99 -38.92
N ILE A 8 -40.55 4.14 -38.29
CA ILE A 8 -39.19 4.47 -37.80
C ILE A 8 -38.98 4.22 -36.29
N ASN A 9 -40.02 3.95 -35.49
CA ASN A 9 -39.89 4.01 -34.01
C ASN A 9 -39.68 2.68 -33.25
N ALA A 10 -39.92 1.51 -33.84
CA ALA A 10 -39.84 0.24 -33.10
C ALA A 10 -38.39 -0.27 -32.89
N ASN A 11 -37.46 0.07 -33.79
CA ASN A 11 -36.08 -0.44 -33.71
C ASN A 11 -35.19 0.35 -32.74
N ARG A 12 -35.53 1.63 -32.46
CA ARG A 12 -34.79 2.44 -31.47
C ARG A 12 -35.10 1.99 -30.04
N SER A 13 -36.34 1.64 -29.72
CA SER A 13 -36.74 1.24 -28.36
C SER A 13 -36.20 -0.13 -27.94
N SER A 14 -36.11 -1.09 -28.87
CA SER A 14 -35.54 -2.42 -28.58
C SER A 14 -34.02 -2.36 -28.37
N SER A 15 -33.31 -1.49 -29.11
CA SER A 15 -31.87 -1.27 -28.94
C SER A 15 -31.54 -0.55 -27.63
N SER A 16 -32.32 0.48 -27.25
CA SER A 16 -32.11 1.19 -25.98
C SER A 16 -32.46 0.31 -24.79
N MET A 17 -33.53 -0.48 -24.87
CA MET A 17 -33.91 -1.43 -23.82
C MET A 17 -32.85 -2.54 -23.64
N ARG A 18 -32.30 -3.10 -24.72
CA ARG A 18 -31.19 -4.08 -24.64
C ARG A 18 -29.91 -3.46 -24.05
N THR A 19 -29.61 -2.22 -24.41
CA THR A 19 -28.45 -1.49 -23.88
C THR A 19 -28.63 -1.23 -22.38
N ASN A 20 -29.84 -0.86 -21.94
CA ASN A 20 -30.16 -0.63 -20.53
C ASN A 20 -30.10 -1.93 -19.70
N VAL A 21 -30.60 -3.05 -20.23
CA VAL A 21 -30.51 -4.36 -19.54
C VAL A 21 -29.05 -4.80 -19.39
N MET A 22 -28.25 -4.71 -20.45
CA MET A 22 -26.81 -5.03 -20.40
C MET A 22 -26.06 -4.12 -19.43
N ALA A 23 -26.42 -2.84 -19.37
CA ALA A 23 -25.85 -1.88 -18.46
C ALA A 23 -26.19 -2.19 -16.98
N ILE A 24 -27.43 -2.60 -16.69
CA ILE A 24 -27.85 -3.06 -15.36
C ILE A 24 -27.10 -4.33 -14.97
N ILE A 25 -27.00 -5.32 -15.86
CA ILE A 25 -26.25 -6.56 -15.60
C ILE A 25 -24.78 -6.24 -15.29
N MET A 26 -24.16 -5.35 -16.08
CA MET A 26 -22.77 -4.94 -15.83
C MET A 26 -22.62 -4.20 -14.50
N LEU A 27 -23.56 -3.31 -14.15
CA LEU A 27 -23.55 -2.65 -12.84
C LEU A 27 -23.60 -3.68 -11.71
N VAL A 28 -24.50 -4.65 -11.81
CA VAL A 28 -24.61 -5.74 -10.82
C VAL A 28 -23.31 -6.53 -10.74
N LEU A 29 -22.71 -6.94 -11.87
CA LEU A 29 -21.45 -7.69 -11.87
C LEU A 29 -20.27 -6.91 -11.26
N ILE A 30 -20.17 -5.61 -11.55
CA ILE A 30 -19.10 -4.78 -11.01
C ILE A 30 -19.33 -4.56 -9.50
N LEU A 31 -20.56 -4.32 -9.08
CA LEU A 31 -20.92 -4.16 -7.66
C LEU A 31 -20.77 -5.45 -6.87
N THR A 32 -21.07 -6.62 -7.43
CA THR A 32 -20.87 -7.91 -6.76
C THR A 32 -19.40 -8.24 -6.60
N ALA A 33 -18.58 -7.98 -7.63
CA ALA A 33 -17.13 -8.11 -7.54
C ALA A 33 -16.57 -7.23 -6.42
N PHE A 34 -17.05 -5.98 -6.30
CA PHE A 34 -16.65 -5.09 -5.22
C PHE A 34 -17.19 -5.51 -3.85
N ALA A 35 -18.45 -5.93 -3.75
CA ALA A 35 -19.06 -6.37 -2.48
C ALA A 35 -18.32 -7.56 -1.85
N SER A 36 -17.69 -8.42 -2.67
CA SER A 36 -16.86 -9.52 -2.18
C SER A 36 -15.64 -9.05 -1.35
N LEU A 37 -15.16 -7.83 -1.56
CA LEU A 37 -14.08 -7.20 -0.78
C LEU A 37 -14.55 -6.76 0.62
N LEU A 38 -15.84 -6.42 0.75
CA LEU A 38 -16.42 -5.94 2.01
C LEU A 38 -16.81 -7.08 2.96
N LEU A 39 -16.94 -8.31 2.43
CA LEU A 39 -17.23 -9.47 3.24
C LEU A 39 -15.97 -9.91 4.00
N PRO A 40 -16.01 -10.02 5.34
CA PRO A 40 -14.90 -10.60 6.09
C PRO A 40 -14.61 -12.01 5.55
N PRO A 41 -13.34 -12.44 5.47
CA PRO A 41 -13.04 -13.82 5.11
C PRO A 41 -13.81 -14.77 6.03
N HIS A 42 -14.44 -15.79 5.44
CA HIS A 42 -15.16 -16.78 6.24
C HIS A 42 -14.17 -17.39 7.22
N GLN A 43 -14.42 -17.22 8.53
CA GLN A 43 -13.80 -18.04 9.57
C GLN A 43 -14.31 -19.47 9.40
N ALA A 44 -13.77 -20.19 8.42
CA ALA A 44 -14.02 -21.62 8.28
C ALA A 44 -13.26 -22.30 9.42
N PHE A 45 -13.97 -22.59 10.51
CA PHE A 45 -13.58 -23.45 11.63
C PHE A 45 -12.07 -23.65 11.81
N ALA A 46 -11.49 -22.78 12.65
CA ALA A 46 -10.18 -22.96 13.25
C ALA A 46 -10.09 -24.33 13.97
N GLN A 47 -9.65 -25.36 13.26
CA GLN A 47 -8.57 -26.17 13.78
C GLN A 47 -7.36 -25.22 13.83
N PRO A 48 -6.78 -24.96 15.01
CA PRO A 48 -5.76 -23.94 15.14
C PRO A 48 -4.51 -24.39 14.37
N ILE A 49 -4.37 -23.92 13.13
CA ILE A 49 -3.07 -23.87 12.47
C ILE A 49 -2.36 -22.68 13.11
N ALA A 50 -1.91 -22.94 14.32
CA ALA A 50 -1.03 -22.12 15.14
C ALA A 50 0.25 -21.66 14.38
N GLY A 51 0.56 -22.26 13.23
CA GLY A 51 1.70 -21.86 12.40
C GLY A 51 1.43 -20.76 11.36
N LEU A 52 0.17 -20.37 11.09
CA LEU A 52 -0.14 -19.47 9.96
C LEU A 52 -0.81 -18.14 10.34
N GLU A 53 -1.50 -18.06 11.49
CA GLU A 53 -2.10 -16.79 11.97
C GLU A 53 -1.30 -16.13 13.10
N ALA A 54 -0.42 -16.88 13.78
CA ALA A 54 0.39 -16.36 14.89
C ALA A 54 1.79 -15.88 14.49
N ALA A 55 2.29 -16.36 13.36
CA ALA A 55 3.09 -15.49 12.53
C ALA A 55 2.08 -14.49 11.97
N SER A 56 2.03 -13.28 12.53
CA SER A 56 1.55 -12.14 11.78
C SER A 56 2.12 -12.28 10.38
N PHE A 57 1.27 -12.53 9.38
CA PHE A 57 1.70 -12.50 7.99
C PHE A 57 2.05 -11.04 7.71
N ASP A 58 3.23 -10.64 8.18
CA ASP A 58 3.88 -9.41 7.84
C ASP A 58 4.52 -9.70 6.48
N PRO A 59 3.96 -9.14 5.39
CA PRO A 59 4.51 -9.33 4.07
C PRO A 59 5.95 -8.80 3.97
N HIS A 60 6.45 -8.09 4.99
CA HIS A 60 7.80 -7.55 5.10
C HIS A 60 8.75 -8.42 5.93
N GLU A 61 8.28 -9.28 6.83
CA GLU A 61 9.14 -10.17 7.64
C GLU A 61 9.67 -11.35 6.82
N HIS A 62 8.93 -11.76 5.79
CA HIS A 62 9.29 -12.85 4.86
C HIS A 62 9.99 -12.39 3.57
N VAL A 63 10.30 -11.10 3.44
CA VAL A 63 11.13 -10.59 2.32
C VAL A 63 12.59 -10.80 2.68
N GLY A 64 13.05 -12.01 2.38
CA GLY A 64 14.36 -12.55 2.68
C GLY A 64 15.51 -11.54 2.77
N HIS A 65 16.02 -11.38 3.99
CA HIS A 65 17.43 -11.41 4.27
C HIS A 65 17.67 -12.43 5.38
N ASN A 66 17.84 -13.70 5.02
CA ASN A 66 18.64 -14.62 5.84
C ASN A 66 20.10 -14.33 5.48
N PRO A 67 20.92 -13.70 6.33
CA PRO A 67 22.35 -13.60 6.10
C PRO A 67 22.99 -14.91 6.57
N SER A 68 22.68 -16.02 5.89
CA SER A 68 23.39 -17.29 6.08
C SER A 68 23.84 -17.95 4.77
N GLU A 69 23.63 -17.31 3.62
CA GLU A 69 24.30 -17.68 2.37
C GLU A 69 25.38 -16.65 2.01
N GLY A 70 26.62 -16.98 2.35
CA GLY A 70 27.82 -16.42 1.72
C GLY A 70 28.14 -14.97 2.10
N ALA A 71 28.96 -14.80 3.13
CA ALA A 71 29.85 -13.66 3.25
C ALA A 71 30.68 -13.54 1.96
N GLY A 72 30.25 -12.67 1.04
CA GLY A 72 30.82 -12.57 -0.30
C GLY A 72 30.14 -11.50 -1.15
N SER A 73 30.31 -10.23 -0.75
CA SER A 73 30.33 -9.04 -1.61
C SER A 73 29.50 -9.08 -2.92
N LYS A 74 28.27 -8.54 -2.92
CA LYS A 74 27.70 -7.84 -4.09
C LYS A 74 26.81 -6.67 -3.63
N GLU A 75 27.35 -5.46 -3.66
CA GLU A 75 26.62 -4.19 -3.51
C GLU A 75 25.70 -3.88 -4.71
N GLY A 76 24.86 -4.83 -5.15
CA GLY A 76 24.04 -4.68 -6.34
C GLY A 76 22.66 -5.32 -6.22
N PHE A 77 21.65 -4.69 -6.84
CA PHE A 77 20.30 -5.23 -6.93
C PHE A 77 20.31 -6.62 -7.61
N SER A 78 19.60 -7.58 -7.03
CA SER A 78 19.43 -8.88 -7.68
C SER A 78 18.51 -8.75 -8.90
N VAL A 79 18.72 -9.59 -9.92
CA VAL A 79 17.86 -9.60 -11.12
C VAL A 79 16.39 -9.81 -10.76
N GLN A 80 16.11 -10.62 -9.72
CA GLN A 80 14.77 -10.87 -9.23
C GLN A 80 14.15 -9.61 -8.58
N GLN A 81 14.93 -8.83 -7.82
CA GLN A 81 14.46 -7.56 -7.24
C GLN A 81 14.16 -6.53 -8.33
N VAL A 82 15.04 -6.39 -9.32
CA VAL A 82 14.81 -5.48 -10.46
C VAL A 82 13.54 -5.86 -11.21
N LEU A 83 13.35 -7.16 -11.49
CA LEU A 83 12.14 -7.65 -12.15
C LEU A 83 10.88 -7.35 -11.33
N PHE A 84 10.91 -7.62 -10.02
CA PHE A 84 9.79 -7.36 -9.11
C PHE A 84 9.33 -5.90 -9.15
N PHE A 85 10.26 -4.95 -8.97
CA PHE A 85 9.92 -3.52 -9.02
C PHE A 85 9.55 -3.05 -10.44
N THR A 86 10.12 -3.65 -11.48
CA THR A 86 9.73 -3.35 -12.87
C THR A 86 8.27 -3.73 -13.12
N VAL A 87 7.83 -4.90 -12.65
CA VAL A 87 6.43 -5.34 -12.78
C VAL A 87 5.50 -4.39 -12.02
N ARG A 88 5.87 -3.96 -10.80
CA ARG A 88 5.12 -2.95 -10.04
C ARG A 88 5.00 -1.62 -10.79
N ALA A 89 6.10 -1.14 -11.38
CA ALA A 89 6.07 0.08 -12.17
C ALA A 89 5.11 -0.06 -13.35
N VAL A 90 5.25 -1.11 -14.15
CA VAL A 90 4.38 -1.38 -15.31
C VAL A 90 2.91 -1.44 -14.89
N TYR A 91 2.60 -2.08 -13.76
CA TYR A 91 1.26 -2.10 -13.17
C TYR A 91 0.74 -0.69 -12.89
N TYR A 92 1.46 0.13 -12.12
CA TYR A 92 1.00 1.48 -11.78
C TYR A 92 0.85 2.39 -13.02
N PHE A 93 1.74 2.30 -14.00
CA PHE A 93 1.58 3.04 -15.26
C PHE A 93 0.34 2.61 -16.03
N ALA A 94 0.10 1.31 -16.18
CA ALA A 94 -1.06 0.78 -16.88
C ALA A 94 -2.37 1.12 -16.16
N PHE A 95 -2.37 1.02 -14.82
CA PHE A 95 -3.47 1.42 -13.95
C PHE A 95 -3.85 2.89 -14.15
N MET A 96 -2.88 3.80 -14.01
CA MET A 96 -3.12 5.24 -14.12
C MET A 96 -3.61 5.63 -15.51
N LEU A 97 -3.08 5.00 -16.56
CA LEU A 97 -3.54 5.22 -17.92
C LEU A 97 -4.99 4.73 -18.11
N ALA A 98 -5.31 3.48 -17.74
CA ALA A 98 -6.63 2.90 -17.95
C ALA A 98 -7.72 3.60 -17.11
N ALA A 99 -7.50 3.75 -15.80
CA ALA A 99 -8.43 4.45 -14.92
C ALA A 99 -8.58 5.91 -15.34
N GLY A 100 -7.47 6.60 -15.63
CA GLY A 100 -7.47 7.99 -16.04
C GLY A 100 -8.24 8.25 -17.34
N LEU A 101 -8.07 7.42 -18.38
CA LEU A 101 -8.83 7.55 -19.63
C LEU A 101 -10.34 7.40 -19.41
N MET A 102 -10.75 6.48 -18.53
CA MET A 102 -12.15 6.24 -18.21
C MET A 102 -12.76 7.39 -17.39
N LEU A 103 -12.01 7.96 -16.44
CA LEU A 103 -12.45 9.12 -15.67
C LEU A 103 -12.66 10.36 -16.57
N TRP A 104 -11.79 10.56 -17.57
CA TRP A 104 -11.89 11.70 -18.49
C TRP A 104 -12.92 11.53 -19.60
N SER A 105 -13.49 10.33 -19.80
CA SER A 105 -14.43 10.11 -20.90
C SER A 105 -15.69 10.96 -20.78
N ILE A 106 -16.15 11.23 -19.55
CA ILE A 106 -17.32 12.08 -19.26
C ILE A 106 -17.09 13.56 -19.58
N ALA A 107 -15.83 14.01 -19.63
CA ALA A 107 -15.49 15.40 -19.93
C ALA A 107 -15.36 15.67 -21.43
N LEU A 108 -15.52 14.63 -22.28
CA LEU A 108 -15.47 14.72 -23.73
C LEU A 108 -16.88 14.82 -24.32
N PRO A 109 -17.05 15.50 -25.47
CA PRO A 109 -18.34 15.54 -26.16
C PRO A 109 -18.84 14.13 -26.54
N GLU A 110 -20.16 13.91 -26.47
CA GLU A 110 -20.80 12.62 -26.82
C GLU A 110 -20.87 12.35 -28.34
N ASP A 111 -20.52 13.32 -29.18
CA ASP A 111 -20.56 13.16 -30.64
C ASP A 111 -19.56 12.09 -31.12
N ALA A 112 -20.09 10.97 -31.63
CA ALA A 112 -19.32 9.84 -32.14
C ALA A 112 -18.42 10.20 -33.34
N ASN A 113 -18.71 11.30 -34.05
CA ASN A 113 -17.86 11.79 -35.14
C ASN A 113 -16.69 12.65 -34.66
N ASN A 114 -16.61 12.96 -33.37
CA ASN A 114 -15.51 13.74 -32.81
C ASN A 114 -14.19 12.95 -32.84
N ASP A 115 -13.18 13.49 -33.52
CA ASP A 115 -11.86 12.85 -33.67
C ASP A 115 -11.18 12.59 -32.32
N SER A 116 -11.42 13.45 -31.34
CA SER A 116 -10.93 13.30 -29.96
C SER A 116 -11.52 12.07 -29.29
N ARG A 117 -12.81 11.81 -29.51
CA ARG A 117 -13.52 10.66 -28.95
C ARG A 117 -12.99 9.35 -29.56
N LYS A 118 -12.87 9.31 -30.89
CA LYS A 118 -12.28 8.16 -31.62
C LYS A 118 -10.87 7.85 -31.12
N LEU A 119 -10.09 8.89 -30.82
CA LEU A 119 -8.73 8.73 -30.29
C LEU A 119 -8.76 8.13 -28.88
N VAL A 120 -9.61 8.63 -27.99
CA VAL A 120 -9.77 8.07 -26.63
C VAL A 120 -10.29 6.64 -26.65
N ASP A 121 -11.28 6.33 -27.48
CA ASP A 121 -11.81 4.96 -27.59
C ASP A 121 -10.74 3.98 -28.13
N LYS A 122 -9.95 4.41 -29.13
CA LYS A 122 -8.82 3.63 -29.66
C LYS A 122 -7.78 3.36 -28.57
N TRP A 123 -7.35 4.40 -27.85
CA TRP A 123 -6.36 4.26 -26.78
C TRP A 123 -6.90 3.55 -25.55
N GLY A 124 -8.20 3.61 -25.28
CA GLY A 124 -8.88 2.89 -24.20
C GLY A 124 -8.74 1.38 -24.33
N ILE A 125 -8.85 0.84 -25.55
CA ILE A 125 -8.64 -0.61 -25.80
C ILE A 125 -7.18 -1.00 -25.51
N TYR A 126 -6.21 -0.20 -25.94
CA TYR A 126 -4.79 -0.48 -25.67
C TYR A 126 -4.47 -0.36 -24.18
N ALA A 127 -5.05 0.63 -23.49
CA ALA A 127 -4.88 0.82 -22.06
C ALA A 127 -5.43 -0.37 -21.26
N LEU A 128 -6.61 -0.90 -21.62
CA LEU A 128 -7.17 -2.08 -20.95
C LEU A 128 -6.38 -3.36 -21.24
N ARG A 129 -5.87 -3.55 -22.46
CA ARG A 129 -4.96 -4.66 -22.77
C ARG A 129 -3.69 -4.57 -21.93
N GLY A 130 -3.11 -3.37 -21.84
CA GLY A 130 -1.95 -3.10 -20.99
C GLY A 130 -2.25 -3.38 -19.52
N LEU A 131 -3.39 -2.91 -19.01
CA LEU A 131 -3.83 -3.15 -17.63
C LEU A 131 -4.02 -4.63 -17.34
N LEU A 132 -4.74 -5.37 -18.19
CA LEU A 132 -4.98 -6.80 -17.99
C LEU A 132 -3.66 -7.58 -17.92
N LEU A 133 -2.74 -7.35 -18.86
CA LEU A 133 -1.43 -8.00 -18.86
C LEU A 133 -0.61 -7.61 -17.63
N ALA A 134 -0.61 -6.33 -17.26
CA ALA A 134 0.13 -5.84 -16.11
C ALA A 134 -0.42 -6.37 -14.78
N VAL A 135 -1.74 -6.45 -14.61
CA VAL A 135 -2.41 -7.03 -13.43
C VAL A 135 -2.09 -8.52 -13.32
N LEU A 136 -2.23 -9.28 -14.41
CA LEU A 136 -1.93 -10.71 -14.38
C LEU A 136 -0.45 -10.96 -14.02
N LEU A 137 0.47 -10.20 -14.60
CA LEU A 137 1.90 -10.31 -14.29
C LEU A 137 2.19 -9.88 -12.84
N PHE A 138 1.60 -8.79 -12.37
CA PHE A 138 1.74 -8.30 -11.00
C PHE A 138 1.28 -9.34 -9.99
N VAL A 139 0.05 -9.85 -10.13
CA VAL A 139 -0.49 -10.87 -9.22
C VAL A 139 0.35 -12.13 -9.25
N PHE A 140 0.74 -12.61 -10.44
CA PHE A 140 1.58 -13.79 -10.56
C PHE A 140 2.93 -13.63 -9.85
N VAL A 141 3.63 -12.51 -10.06
CA VAL A 141 4.94 -12.23 -9.45
C VAL A 141 4.82 -12.10 -7.93
N HIS A 142 3.79 -11.43 -7.42
CA HIS A 142 3.61 -11.24 -5.98
C HIS A 142 3.20 -12.51 -5.27
N VAL A 143 2.26 -13.29 -5.82
CA VAL A 143 1.92 -14.60 -5.25
C VAL A 143 3.15 -15.51 -5.26
N SER A 144 3.89 -15.56 -6.37
CA SER A 144 5.11 -16.37 -6.46
C SER A 144 6.17 -15.94 -5.45
N HIS A 145 6.26 -14.64 -5.16
CA HIS A 145 7.19 -14.11 -4.16
C HIS A 145 6.76 -14.49 -2.73
N LEU A 146 5.46 -14.38 -2.42
CA LEU A 146 4.91 -14.74 -1.11
C LEU A 146 4.98 -16.25 -0.83
N MET A 147 4.87 -17.08 -1.88
CA MET A 147 4.92 -18.54 -1.76
C MET A 147 6.36 -19.10 -1.74
N LYS A 148 7.39 -18.25 -1.79
CA LYS A 148 8.79 -18.71 -1.68
C LYS A 148 9.00 -19.39 -0.34
N GLY A 149 9.41 -20.66 -0.35
CA GLY A 149 9.62 -21.47 0.85
C GLY A 149 8.46 -22.41 1.19
N TYR A 150 7.32 -22.29 0.51
CA TYR A 150 6.25 -23.28 0.50
C TYR A 150 6.37 -24.17 -0.75
N ASP A 151 5.82 -25.38 -0.70
CA ASP A 151 5.64 -26.25 -1.89
C ASP A 151 4.61 -25.61 -2.85
N GLY A 152 5.03 -24.54 -3.53
CA GLY A 152 4.22 -23.63 -4.36
C GLY A 152 3.63 -24.26 -5.62
N SER A 153 3.69 -25.58 -5.75
CA SER A 153 3.11 -26.37 -6.83
C SER A 153 1.64 -26.77 -6.59
N SER A 154 1.10 -26.62 -5.37
CA SER A 154 -0.30 -26.96 -5.08
C SER A 154 -1.27 -25.85 -5.55
N PRO A 155 -2.14 -26.11 -6.55
CA PRO A 155 -3.13 -25.12 -7.00
C PRO A 155 -4.11 -24.69 -5.91
N ASN A 156 -4.31 -25.52 -4.89
CA ASN A 156 -5.22 -25.23 -3.78
C ASN A 156 -4.69 -24.10 -2.89
N GLU A 157 -3.38 -23.99 -2.70
CA GLU A 157 -2.79 -22.90 -1.90
C GLU A 157 -2.93 -21.55 -2.61
N TRP A 158 -2.79 -21.53 -3.93
CA TRP A 158 -3.03 -20.33 -4.74
C TRP A 158 -4.49 -19.87 -4.63
N ILE A 159 -5.44 -20.82 -4.71
CA ILE A 159 -6.87 -20.52 -4.58
C ILE A 159 -7.16 -19.99 -3.18
N ARG A 160 -6.71 -20.68 -2.12
CA ARG A 160 -6.88 -20.26 -0.73
C ARG A 160 -6.33 -18.86 -0.50
N LEU A 161 -5.10 -18.58 -0.95
CA LEU A 161 -4.51 -17.26 -0.83
C LEU A 161 -5.38 -16.19 -1.49
N LEU A 162 -5.87 -16.44 -2.71
CA LEU A 162 -6.70 -15.49 -3.45
C LEU A 162 -8.11 -15.31 -2.87
N THR A 163 -8.69 -16.32 -2.20
CA THR A 163 -10.07 -16.26 -1.69
C THR A 163 -10.18 -15.95 -0.21
N GLU A 164 -9.20 -16.35 0.59
CA GLU A 164 -9.24 -16.29 2.06
C GLU A 164 -8.47 -15.09 2.62
N THR A 165 -7.49 -14.55 1.89
CA THR A 165 -6.75 -13.35 2.34
C THR A 165 -7.35 -12.06 1.80
N ALA A 166 -7.28 -10.98 2.57
CA ALA A 166 -7.75 -9.66 2.12
C ALA A 166 -6.99 -9.17 0.88
N THR A 167 -5.66 -9.35 0.87
CA THR A 167 -4.80 -9.03 -0.27
C THR A 167 -5.17 -9.85 -1.51
N GLY A 168 -5.40 -11.15 -1.36
CA GLY A 168 -5.83 -12.03 -2.43
C GLY A 168 -7.17 -11.63 -3.06
N LYS A 169 -8.16 -11.28 -2.22
CA LYS A 169 -9.45 -10.77 -2.70
C LYS A 169 -9.30 -9.48 -3.50
N SER A 170 -8.43 -8.57 -3.07
CA SER A 170 -8.13 -7.32 -3.81
C SER A 170 -7.54 -7.61 -5.19
N TRP A 171 -6.61 -8.57 -5.28
CA TRP A 171 -6.03 -9.01 -6.56
C TRP A 171 -7.04 -9.68 -7.47
N ALA A 172 -7.90 -10.55 -6.93
CA ALA A 172 -9.00 -11.15 -7.68
C ALA A 172 -9.96 -10.09 -8.23
N ALA A 173 -10.32 -9.09 -7.42
CA ALA A 173 -11.16 -7.98 -7.85
C ALA A 173 -10.50 -7.15 -8.97
N LEU A 174 -9.19 -6.86 -8.88
CA LEU A 174 -8.45 -6.18 -9.93
C LEU A 174 -8.45 -6.98 -11.25
N ILE A 175 -8.28 -8.29 -11.20
CA ILE A 175 -8.37 -9.16 -12.38
C ILE A 175 -9.77 -9.09 -13.00
N VAL A 176 -10.82 -9.30 -12.20
CA VAL A 176 -12.22 -9.25 -12.67
C VAL A 176 -12.56 -7.87 -13.26
N LEU A 177 -12.20 -6.78 -12.59
CA LEU A 177 -12.43 -5.43 -13.07
C LEU A 177 -11.66 -5.17 -14.37
N SER A 178 -10.42 -5.62 -14.50
CA SER A 178 -9.64 -5.47 -15.75
C SER A 178 -10.32 -6.17 -16.94
N LEU A 179 -10.97 -7.32 -16.72
CA LEU A 179 -11.76 -8.03 -17.72
C LEU A 179 -13.08 -7.32 -18.03
N LEU A 180 -13.82 -6.89 -17.00
CA LEU A 180 -15.09 -6.16 -17.17
C LEU A 180 -14.89 -4.81 -17.88
N GLY A 181 -13.70 -4.20 -17.76
CA GLY A 181 -13.34 -2.96 -18.46
C GLY A 181 -13.58 -3.03 -19.97
N PHE A 182 -13.36 -4.19 -20.60
CA PHE A 182 -13.59 -4.37 -22.04
C PHE A 182 -15.07 -4.26 -22.43
N ALA A 183 -15.98 -4.71 -21.57
CA ALA A 183 -17.41 -4.51 -21.75
C ALA A 183 -17.80 -3.06 -21.47
N VAL A 184 -17.26 -2.47 -20.40
CA VAL A 184 -17.54 -1.08 -19.98
C VAL A 184 -17.15 -0.05 -21.05
N LEU A 185 -16.12 -0.31 -21.88
CA LEU A 185 -15.78 0.57 -23.00
C LEU A 185 -16.95 0.82 -23.97
N ARG A 186 -17.87 -0.14 -24.09
CA ARG A 186 -19.03 -0.08 -24.98
C ARG A 186 -20.25 0.55 -24.31
N LEU A 187 -20.18 0.85 -23.02
CA LEU A 187 -21.25 1.46 -22.24
C LEU A 187 -21.12 2.99 -22.20
N GLN A 188 -22.13 3.64 -21.61
CA GLN A 188 -22.15 5.08 -21.38
C GLN A 188 -21.03 5.52 -20.43
N ASP A 189 -20.66 6.80 -20.49
CA ASP A 189 -19.52 7.34 -19.71
C ASP A 189 -19.70 7.24 -18.20
N SER A 190 -20.94 7.24 -17.70
CA SER A 190 -21.22 7.00 -16.28
C SER A 190 -20.71 5.63 -15.81
N PHE A 191 -20.79 4.58 -16.65
CA PHE A 191 -20.27 3.25 -16.31
C PHE A 191 -18.75 3.23 -16.32
N LYS A 192 -18.11 3.97 -17.23
CA LYS A 192 -16.65 4.12 -17.26
C LYS A 192 -16.14 4.83 -16.00
N LEU A 193 -16.84 5.87 -15.56
CA LEU A 193 -16.57 6.56 -14.29
C LEU A 193 -16.70 5.60 -13.10
N ILE A 194 -17.84 4.89 -12.98
CA ILE A 194 -18.08 3.93 -11.89
C ILE A 194 -17.00 2.85 -11.88
N TRP A 195 -16.66 2.29 -13.04
CA TRP A 195 -15.62 1.27 -13.17
C TRP A 195 -14.25 1.78 -12.71
N ALA A 196 -13.85 2.99 -13.10
CA ALA A 196 -12.56 3.55 -12.70
C ALA A 196 -12.48 3.81 -11.19
N LEU A 197 -13.58 4.27 -10.59
CA LEU A 197 -13.67 4.44 -9.14
C LEU A 197 -13.63 3.10 -8.41
N LEU A 198 -14.30 2.06 -8.92
CA LEU A 198 -14.26 0.73 -8.30
C LEU A 198 -12.90 0.05 -8.46
N LEU A 199 -12.17 0.33 -9.55
CA LEU A 199 -10.78 -0.09 -9.71
C LEU A 199 -9.86 0.61 -8.69
N ALA A 200 -10.02 1.92 -8.48
CA ALA A 200 -9.31 2.67 -7.44
C ALA A 200 -9.62 2.13 -6.04
N ALA A 201 -10.89 1.84 -5.76
CA ALA A 201 -11.31 1.27 -4.49
C ALA A 201 -10.69 -0.12 -4.28
N ALA A 202 -10.71 -1.00 -5.28
CA ALA A 202 -10.09 -2.32 -5.20
C ALA A 202 -8.60 -2.26 -4.86
N GLU A 203 -7.84 -1.33 -5.45
CA GLU A 203 -6.43 -1.10 -5.09
C GLU A 203 -6.27 -0.57 -3.66
N SER A 204 -7.22 0.22 -3.15
CA SER A 204 -7.15 0.78 -1.78
C SER A 204 -7.35 -0.29 -0.68
N PHE A 205 -7.95 -1.43 -1.04
CA PHE A 205 -8.07 -2.60 -0.15
C PHE A 205 -6.84 -3.51 -0.19
N ASN A 206 -5.79 -3.16 -0.96
CA ASN A 206 -4.56 -3.94 -1.03
C ASN A 206 -3.79 -3.88 0.33
N GLY A 207 -3.11 -4.97 0.68
CA GLY A 207 -2.81 -5.38 2.07
C GLY A 207 -2.04 -4.41 2.97
N HIS A 208 -1.32 -3.42 2.43
CA HIS A 208 -0.49 -2.50 3.23
C HIS A 208 -1.31 -1.59 4.16
N VAL A 209 -2.55 -1.26 3.79
CA VAL A 209 -3.43 -0.39 4.59
C VAL A 209 -4.26 -1.20 5.60
N ASN A 210 -4.51 -2.48 5.32
CA ASN A 210 -5.29 -3.36 6.20
C ASN A 210 -4.53 -3.76 7.48
N ALA A 211 -3.20 -3.62 7.49
CA ALA A 211 -2.39 -3.91 8.67
C ALA A 211 -2.45 -2.81 9.76
N LEU A 212 -3.06 -1.66 9.47
CA LEU A 212 -3.16 -0.55 10.43
C LEU A 212 -4.34 -0.72 11.40
N PRO A 213 -4.18 -0.34 12.70
CA PRO A 213 -5.30 -0.24 13.63
C PRO A 213 -6.33 0.79 13.14
N ASN A 214 -7.60 0.41 13.01
CA ASN A 214 -8.67 1.24 12.43
C ASN A 214 -8.41 1.66 10.96
N ASN A 215 -8.28 0.65 10.09
CA ASN A 215 -7.95 0.77 8.67
C ASN A 215 -8.95 1.60 7.82
N THR A 216 -10.20 1.80 8.25
CA THR A 216 -11.23 2.48 7.43
C THR A 216 -10.79 3.87 6.95
N LEU A 217 -10.27 4.71 7.83
CA LEU A 217 -9.84 6.07 7.46
C LEU A 217 -8.69 6.02 6.46
N ALA A 218 -7.73 5.12 6.67
CA ALA A 218 -6.57 4.96 5.81
C ALA A 218 -6.98 4.46 4.41
N ILE A 219 -7.93 3.52 4.31
CA ILE A 219 -8.49 3.04 3.04
C ILE A 219 -9.18 4.17 2.29
N VAL A 220 -9.97 5.01 2.97
CA VAL A 220 -10.66 6.15 2.35
C VAL A 220 -9.66 7.18 1.83
N LEU A 221 -8.61 7.48 2.59
CA LEU A 221 -7.57 8.42 2.16
C LEU A 221 -6.79 7.88 0.96
N ASP A 222 -6.45 6.59 0.98
CA ASP A 222 -5.75 5.95 -0.14
C ASP A 222 -6.63 5.92 -1.41
N PHE A 223 -7.93 5.63 -1.27
CA PHE A 223 -8.90 5.73 -2.36
C PHE A 223 -8.93 7.14 -2.98
N ILE A 224 -9.04 8.18 -2.14
CA ILE A 224 -9.01 9.57 -2.59
C ILE A 224 -7.69 9.87 -3.30
N HIS A 225 -6.56 9.38 -2.78
CA HIS A 225 -5.24 9.57 -3.37
C HIS A 225 -5.13 8.89 -4.75
N ILE A 226 -5.52 7.62 -4.85
CA ILE A 226 -5.47 6.84 -6.08
C ILE A 226 -6.42 7.43 -7.14
N ALA A 227 -7.67 7.74 -6.79
CA ALA A 227 -8.62 8.35 -7.72
C ALA A 227 -8.14 9.72 -8.23
N SER A 228 -7.60 10.56 -7.33
CA SER A 228 -7.05 11.86 -7.70
C SER A 228 -5.80 11.74 -8.58
N SER A 229 -4.94 10.75 -8.31
CA SER A 229 -3.74 10.50 -9.11
C SER A 229 -4.08 9.98 -10.50
N ALA A 230 -5.06 9.07 -10.63
CA ALA A 230 -5.56 8.58 -11.91
C ALA A 230 -6.18 9.70 -12.74
N LEU A 231 -6.99 10.57 -12.11
CA LEU A 231 -7.58 11.72 -12.78
C LEU A 231 -6.51 12.70 -13.28
N TRP A 232 -5.49 13.00 -12.46
CA TRP A 232 -4.39 13.87 -12.88
C TRP A 232 -3.52 13.25 -13.99
N ALA A 233 -3.03 12.03 -13.78
CA ALA A 233 -2.15 11.34 -14.72
C ALA A 233 -2.84 11.06 -16.05
N GLY A 234 -4.09 10.59 -16.03
CA GLY A 234 -4.90 10.38 -17.23
C GLY A 234 -5.12 11.66 -18.03
N GLY A 235 -5.38 12.77 -17.34
CA GLY A 235 -5.57 14.08 -17.97
C GLY A 235 -4.28 14.58 -18.63
N LEU A 236 -3.13 14.40 -17.98
CA LEU A 236 -1.84 14.76 -18.55
C LEU A 236 -1.51 13.91 -19.79
N LEU A 237 -1.78 12.60 -19.74
CA LEU A 237 -1.59 11.68 -20.86
C LEU A 237 -2.51 12.00 -22.04
N LEU A 238 -3.79 12.30 -21.78
CA LEU A 238 -4.74 12.78 -22.79
C LEU A 238 -4.30 14.11 -23.39
N LEU A 239 -3.84 15.04 -22.56
CA LEU A 239 -3.33 16.32 -23.04
C LEU A 239 -2.09 16.13 -23.93
N LEU A 240 -1.17 15.22 -23.58
CA LEU A 240 -0.04 14.83 -24.43
C LEU A 240 -0.49 14.20 -25.75
N LEU A 241 -1.52 13.36 -25.69
CA LEU A 241 -2.07 12.68 -26.85
C LEU A 241 -2.73 13.67 -27.82
N PHE A 242 -3.61 14.55 -27.33
CA PHE A 242 -4.17 15.64 -28.14
C PHE A 242 -3.08 16.59 -28.59
N TRP A 243 -2.12 16.94 -27.74
CA TRP A 243 -1.00 17.76 -28.16
C TRP A 243 -0.26 17.15 -29.35
N ARG A 244 -0.12 15.82 -29.45
CA ARG A 244 0.48 15.20 -30.65
C ARG A 244 -0.47 15.11 -31.84
N ALA A 245 -1.73 14.74 -31.62
CA ALA A 245 -2.68 14.40 -32.69
C ALA A 245 -3.49 15.61 -33.20
N ASP A 246 -3.98 16.46 -32.30
CA ASP A 246 -4.80 17.64 -32.62
C ASP A 246 -4.47 18.83 -31.69
N ARG A 247 -3.70 19.78 -32.22
CA ARG A 247 -3.27 20.99 -31.50
C ARG A 247 -4.44 21.88 -31.07
N LYS A 248 -5.54 21.90 -31.83
CA LYS A 248 -6.71 22.73 -31.50
C LYS A 248 -7.46 22.15 -30.31
N GLU A 249 -7.68 20.83 -30.32
CA GLU A 249 -8.29 20.17 -29.18
C GLU A 249 -7.39 20.23 -27.93
N ALA A 250 -6.06 20.13 -28.10
CA ALA A 250 -5.13 20.28 -26.99
C ALA A 250 -5.28 21.63 -26.26
N VAL A 251 -5.54 22.72 -26.98
CA VAL A 251 -5.83 24.04 -26.37
C VAL A 251 -7.13 23.98 -25.56
N ARG A 252 -8.22 23.47 -26.15
CA ARG A 252 -9.54 23.37 -25.50
C ARG A 252 -9.51 22.50 -24.25
N PHE A 253 -8.88 21.33 -24.37
CA PHE A 253 -8.73 20.39 -23.27
C PHE A 253 -7.83 20.93 -22.16
N SER A 254 -6.77 21.68 -22.49
CA SER A 254 -5.86 22.26 -21.48
C SER A 254 -6.57 23.20 -20.49
N GLU A 255 -7.58 23.95 -20.92
CA GLU A 255 -8.36 24.82 -20.03
C GLU A 255 -9.17 24.02 -19.01
N ARG A 256 -9.72 22.86 -19.41
CA ARG A 256 -10.47 21.96 -18.52
C ARG A 256 -9.52 21.19 -17.60
N PHE A 257 -8.49 20.58 -18.18
CA PHE A 257 -7.48 19.82 -17.47
C PHE A 257 -6.84 20.64 -16.36
N THR A 258 -6.36 21.85 -16.65
CA THR A 258 -5.63 22.63 -15.64
C THR A 258 -6.50 23.08 -14.47
N LYS A 259 -7.81 23.27 -14.65
CA LYS A 259 -8.74 23.55 -13.53
C LYS A 259 -8.89 22.35 -12.61
N ILE A 260 -9.11 21.17 -13.18
CA ILE A 260 -9.24 19.91 -12.43
C ILE A 260 -7.90 19.53 -11.79
N ALA A 261 -6.79 19.75 -12.48
CA ALA A 261 -5.44 19.43 -12.00
C ALA A 261 -5.08 20.15 -10.69
N TRP A 262 -5.53 21.40 -10.50
CA TRP A 262 -5.32 22.11 -9.23
C TRP A 262 -6.08 21.48 -8.07
N LEU A 263 -7.32 21.04 -8.30
CA LEU A 263 -8.11 20.33 -7.31
C LEU A 263 -7.49 18.97 -6.98
N THR A 264 -7.03 18.22 -7.99
CA THR A 264 -6.38 16.93 -7.75
C THR A 264 -5.06 17.07 -7.00
N ILE A 265 -4.24 18.09 -7.29
CA ILE A 265 -3.01 18.37 -6.54
C ILE A 265 -3.33 18.67 -5.06
N LEU A 266 -4.38 19.45 -4.78
CA LEU A 266 -4.82 19.72 -3.41
C LEU A 266 -5.25 18.44 -2.69
N LEU A 267 -6.10 17.62 -3.32
CA LEU A 267 -6.56 16.36 -2.76
C LEU A 267 -5.42 15.36 -2.55
N LEU A 268 -4.48 15.25 -3.50
CA LEU A 268 -3.28 14.41 -3.37
C LEU A 268 -2.40 14.84 -2.21
N THR A 269 -2.20 16.15 -2.04
CA THR A 269 -1.39 16.70 -0.96
C THR A 269 -2.06 16.45 0.39
N ALA A 270 -3.36 16.72 0.51
CA ALA A 270 -4.11 16.50 1.75
C ALA A 270 -4.18 15.02 2.15
N SER A 271 -4.60 14.15 1.23
CA SER A 271 -4.68 12.70 1.45
C SER A 271 -3.32 12.09 1.78
N GLY A 272 -2.27 12.44 1.02
CA GLY A 272 -0.92 11.94 1.24
C GLY A 272 -0.32 12.41 2.56
N THR A 273 -0.58 13.66 2.96
CA THR A 273 -0.12 14.21 4.24
C THR A 273 -0.80 13.51 5.41
N TRP A 274 -2.12 13.32 5.34
CA TRP A 274 -2.85 12.63 6.41
C TRP A 274 -2.46 11.16 6.51
N MET A 275 -2.29 10.47 5.37
CA MET A 275 -1.78 9.10 5.33
C MET A 275 -0.39 9.00 5.96
N THR A 276 0.49 9.97 5.68
CA THR A 276 1.83 10.05 6.29
C THR A 276 1.77 10.16 7.82
N VAL A 277 0.83 10.96 8.35
CA VAL A 277 0.62 11.09 9.81
C VAL A 277 0.11 9.78 10.43
N LEU A 278 -0.76 9.04 9.72
CA LEU A 278 -1.27 7.75 10.21
C LEU A 278 -0.21 6.65 10.22
N LEU A 279 0.73 6.68 9.25
CA LEU A 279 1.75 5.63 9.11
C LEU A 279 3.00 5.87 9.96
N LEU A 280 3.37 7.13 10.22
CA LEU A 280 4.62 7.45 10.93
C LEU A 280 4.40 7.54 12.44
N PRO A 281 5.09 6.69 13.23
CA PRO A 281 5.09 6.85 14.69
C PRO A 281 5.74 8.17 15.14
N THR A 282 6.72 8.66 14.38
CA THR A 282 7.43 9.91 14.67
C THR A 282 7.92 10.59 13.39
N TRP A 283 7.86 11.93 13.36
CA TRP A 283 8.30 12.73 12.21
C TRP A 283 9.81 12.57 11.93
N ARG A 284 10.60 12.18 12.94
CA ARG A 284 12.05 11.99 12.78
C ARG A 284 12.37 10.90 11.74
N TYR A 285 11.49 9.92 11.54
CA TYR A 285 11.72 8.86 10.55
C TYR A 285 11.80 9.41 9.13
N LEU A 286 11.18 10.56 8.84
CA LEU A 286 11.30 11.24 7.54
C LEU A 286 12.75 11.55 7.16
N LEU A 287 13.62 11.79 8.15
CA LEU A 287 14.99 12.26 7.92
C LEU A 287 16.03 11.14 7.90
N TYR A 288 15.73 9.97 8.50
CA TYR A 288 16.72 8.91 8.71
C TYR A 288 16.32 7.56 8.09
N THR A 289 15.05 7.34 7.73
CA THR A 289 14.65 6.10 7.04
C THR A 289 14.72 6.31 5.53
N SER A 290 15.07 5.25 4.79
CA SER A 290 15.04 5.24 3.32
C SER A 290 13.65 5.59 2.80
N TRP A 291 12.61 5.08 3.47
CA TRP A 291 11.22 5.43 3.23
C TRP A 291 10.96 6.93 3.36
N GLY A 292 11.42 7.54 4.44
CA GLY A 292 11.31 8.98 4.70
C GLY A 292 11.96 9.85 3.61
N ILE A 293 13.18 9.47 3.21
CA ILE A 293 13.93 10.16 2.15
C ILE A 293 13.21 10.05 0.79
N MET A 294 12.67 8.87 0.46
CA MET A 294 11.87 8.68 -0.76
C MET A 294 10.60 9.54 -0.74
N LEU A 295 9.92 9.64 0.41
CA LEU A 295 8.74 10.49 0.57
C LEU A 295 9.09 11.98 0.40
N LEU A 296 10.17 12.46 1.01
CA LEU A 296 10.64 13.84 0.85
C LEU A 296 11.02 14.15 -0.61
N THR A 297 11.66 13.18 -1.28
CA THR A 297 11.98 13.28 -2.72
C THR A 297 10.70 13.39 -3.56
N LYS A 298 9.71 12.53 -3.30
CA LYS A 298 8.39 12.59 -3.94
C LYS A 298 7.72 13.94 -3.69
N ALA A 299 7.74 14.45 -2.45
CA ALA A 299 7.16 15.75 -2.12
C ALA A 299 7.84 16.90 -2.90
N GLY A 300 9.17 16.90 -3.02
CA GLY A 300 9.91 17.86 -3.83
C GLY A 300 9.53 17.80 -5.32
N LEU A 301 9.35 16.59 -5.88
CA LEU A 301 8.88 16.42 -7.26
C LEU A 301 7.45 16.94 -7.46
N ILE A 302 6.55 16.74 -6.49
CA ILE A 302 5.18 17.26 -6.54
C ILE A 302 5.18 18.80 -6.53
N LEU A 303 6.06 19.45 -5.75
CA LEU A 303 6.23 20.91 -5.81
C LEU A 303 6.69 21.38 -7.19
N LEU A 304 7.62 20.65 -7.82
CA LEU A 304 8.08 20.96 -9.17
C LEU A 304 6.94 20.77 -10.21
N ILE A 305 6.17 19.69 -10.10
CA ILE A 305 4.96 19.45 -10.91
C ILE A 305 3.97 20.61 -10.74
N ALA A 306 3.71 21.08 -9.52
CA ALA A 306 2.82 22.21 -9.27
C ALA A 306 3.33 23.49 -9.93
N CYS A 307 4.65 23.74 -9.92
CA CYS A 307 5.25 24.87 -10.62
C CYS A 307 5.07 24.77 -12.15
N VAL A 308 5.35 23.61 -12.74
CA VAL A 308 5.15 23.36 -14.18
C VAL A 308 3.67 23.49 -14.56
N GLY A 309 2.79 22.91 -13.74
CA GLY A 309 1.34 22.99 -13.87
C GLY A 309 0.83 24.43 -13.81
N PHE A 310 1.39 25.28 -12.94
CA PHE A 310 1.07 26.71 -12.90
C PHE A 310 1.44 27.43 -14.19
N LEU A 311 2.62 27.15 -14.75
CA LEU A 311 3.05 27.73 -16.03
C LEU A 311 2.14 27.27 -17.19
N LEU A 312 1.74 26.00 -17.19
CA LEU A 312 0.76 25.46 -18.15
C LEU A 312 -0.61 26.11 -17.98
N HIS A 313 -1.09 26.28 -16.74
CA HIS A 313 -2.36 26.93 -16.42
C HIS A 313 -2.39 28.39 -16.90
N ARG A 314 -1.31 29.16 -16.67
CA ARG A 314 -1.19 30.54 -17.15
C ARG A 314 -1.30 30.63 -18.67
N ARG A 315 -0.71 29.67 -19.41
CA ARG A 315 -0.83 29.60 -20.87
C ARG A 315 -2.23 29.18 -21.32
N ALA A 316 -2.84 28.21 -20.63
CA ALA A 316 -4.20 27.75 -20.91
C ALA A 316 -5.21 28.91 -20.77
N ARG A 317 -5.11 29.73 -19.71
CA ARG A 317 -5.95 30.95 -19.55
C ARG A 317 -5.80 31.97 -20.68
N GLN A 318 -4.66 31.97 -21.38
CA GLN A 318 -4.42 32.83 -22.54
C GLN A 318 -4.84 32.15 -23.86
N ARG A 319 -5.50 30.99 -23.83
CA ARG A 319 -5.86 30.17 -25.00
C ARG A 319 -4.68 29.83 -25.90
N LYS A 320 -3.47 29.76 -25.31
CA LYS A 320 -2.26 29.40 -26.03
C LYS A 320 -2.06 27.89 -26.01
N LEU A 321 -1.49 27.36 -27.09
CA LEU A 321 -1.05 25.97 -27.14
C LEU A 321 -0.11 25.68 -25.96
N PRO A 322 -0.34 24.59 -25.19
CA PRO A 322 0.57 24.19 -24.14
C PRO A 322 1.98 23.96 -24.69
N SER A 323 2.97 24.44 -23.94
CA SER A 323 4.38 24.30 -24.31
C SER A 323 4.75 22.83 -24.37
N GLY A 324 5.22 22.35 -25.53
CA GLY A 324 5.66 20.96 -25.65
C GLY A 324 6.79 20.60 -24.69
N ARG A 325 7.69 21.55 -24.39
CA ARG A 325 8.78 21.33 -23.42
C ARG A 325 8.24 21.16 -22.00
N LEU A 326 7.33 22.03 -21.57
CA LEU A 326 6.72 21.94 -20.22
C LEU A 326 5.87 20.67 -20.09
N LEU A 327 5.12 20.32 -21.13
CA LEU A 327 4.27 19.13 -21.11
C LEU A 327 5.09 17.82 -21.05
N LYS A 328 6.21 17.76 -21.78
CA LYS A 328 7.17 16.64 -21.69
C LYS A 328 7.85 16.58 -20.32
N LEU A 329 8.20 17.73 -19.74
CA LEU A 329 8.77 17.81 -18.40
C LEU A 329 7.76 17.30 -17.36
N ASP A 330 6.51 17.75 -17.42
CA ASP A 330 5.44 17.31 -16.53
C ASP A 330 5.22 15.79 -16.64
N GLY A 331 5.20 15.25 -17.86
CA GLY A 331 5.12 13.81 -18.11
C GLY A 331 6.33 13.02 -17.60
N LEU A 332 7.54 13.59 -17.68
CA LEU A 332 8.76 12.98 -17.11
C LEU A 332 8.69 12.95 -15.59
N LEU A 333 8.28 14.05 -14.95
CA LEU A 333 8.13 14.14 -13.50
C LEU A 333 7.07 13.17 -12.98
N MET A 334 5.93 13.08 -13.66
CA MET A 334 4.91 12.05 -13.41
C MET A 334 5.54 10.64 -13.47
N GLY A 335 6.33 10.35 -14.50
CA GLY A 335 6.97 9.06 -14.65
C GLY A 335 7.93 8.73 -13.51
N ILE A 336 8.76 9.70 -13.09
CA ILE A 336 9.67 9.55 -11.94
C ILE A 336 8.88 9.31 -10.65
N VAL A 337 7.79 10.06 -10.43
CA VAL A 337 6.92 9.86 -9.25
C VAL A 337 6.33 8.45 -9.24
N LEU A 338 5.83 7.94 -10.37
CA LEU A 338 5.30 6.58 -10.46
C LEU A 338 6.37 5.50 -10.23
N LEU A 339 7.60 5.72 -10.69
CA LEU A 339 8.74 4.85 -10.38
C LEU A 339 9.06 4.83 -8.88
N ILE A 340 9.12 6.00 -8.24
CA ILE A 340 9.31 6.09 -6.79
C ILE A 340 8.17 5.37 -6.07
N VAL A 341 6.91 5.63 -6.46
CA VAL A 341 5.72 4.97 -5.88
C VAL A 341 5.81 3.46 -6.01
N SER A 342 6.26 2.93 -7.15
CA SER A 342 6.37 1.48 -7.36
C SER A 342 7.29 0.76 -6.37
N ILE A 343 8.27 1.47 -5.83
CA ILE A 343 9.20 0.98 -4.81
C ILE A 343 8.66 1.33 -3.42
N PHE A 344 8.33 2.60 -3.22
CA PHE A 344 7.90 3.21 -1.96
C PHE A 344 6.67 2.53 -1.34
N THR A 345 5.72 2.04 -2.16
CA THR A 345 4.52 1.33 -1.66
C THR A 345 4.79 -0.12 -1.25
N TYR A 346 6.03 -0.59 -1.35
CA TYR A 346 6.47 -1.91 -0.87
C TYR A 346 7.45 -1.83 0.31
N VAL A 347 7.99 -0.64 0.61
CA VAL A 347 8.97 -0.44 1.69
C VAL A 347 8.22 0.00 2.94
N SER A 348 8.64 -0.51 4.11
CA SER A 348 8.05 -0.14 5.40
C SER A 348 8.55 1.23 5.89
N PRO A 349 7.69 2.05 6.55
CA PRO A 349 8.09 3.35 7.11
C PRO A 349 9.00 3.23 8.35
N VAL A 350 9.03 2.06 9.01
CA VAL A 350 9.91 1.83 10.17
C VAL A 350 11.37 1.59 9.73
N PRO A 351 12.35 1.96 10.57
CA PRO A 351 13.75 1.66 10.32
C PRO A 351 13.97 0.17 10.09
N VAL A 352 14.81 -0.16 9.11
CA VAL A 352 15.35 -1.52 8.95
C VAL A 352 16.43 -1.68 10.00
N THR A 353 16.08 -2.32 11.12
CA THR A 353 16.96 -2.67 12.23
C THR A 353 16.71 -4.12 12.62
N GLU A 354 17.74 -4.81 13.11
CA GLU A 354 17.59 -6.17 13.64
C GLU A 354 16.86 -6.11 14.99
N PRO A 355 15.67 -6.73 15.12
CA PRO A 355 14.98 -6.80 16.40
C PRO A 355 15.88 -7.45 17.45
N LEU A 356 15.87 -6.91 18.67
CA LEU A 356 16.53 -7.60 19.77
C LEU A 356 15.63 -8.76 20.19
N SER A 357 16.14 -9.98 20.15
CA SER A 357 15.53 -11.14 20.82
C SER A 357 16.59 -11.81 21.68
N PHE A 358 16.50 -11.61 23.00
CA PHE A 358 17.45 -12.17 23.95
C PHE A 358 16.73 -13.14 24.88
N HIS A 359 17.13 -14.41 24.83
CA HIS A 359 16.59 -15.46 25.68
C HIS A 359 17.68 -16.05 26.57
N LYS A 360 17.39 -16.22 27.86
CA LYS A 360 18.31 -16.85 28.81
C LYS A 360 17.57 -17.87 29.66
N MET A 361 18.10 -19.10 29.65
CA MET A 361 17.69 -20.20 30.51
C MET A 361 18.64 -20.33 31.71
N GLY A 362 18.14 -20.87 32.82
CA GLY A 362 18.87 -20.96 34.08
C GLY A 362 18.03 -21.61 35.17
N GLU A 363 18.66 -22.37 36.07
CA GLU A 363 17.97 -23.23 37.05
C GLU A 363 16.95 -22.52 37.95
N LYS A 364 17.08 -21.21 38.15
CA LYS A 364 16.25 -20.40 39.06
C LYS A 364 15.48 -19.27 38.38
N LEU A 365 15.74 -19.02 37.10
CA LEU A 365 15.16 -17.89 36.35
C LEU A 365 15.35 -18.11 34.86
N HIS A 366 14.26 -18.11 34.11
CA HIS A 366 14.31 -17.93 32.65
C HIS A 366 13.68 -16.59 32.29
N PHE A 367 14.19 -15.95 31.25
CA PHE A 367 13.51 -14.78 30.70
C PHE A 367 13.82 -14.59 29.23
N THR A 368 12.90 -13.91 28.55
CA THR A 368 13.05 -13.47 27.16
C THR A 368 12.73 -11.98 27.09
N ILE A 369 13.63 -11.19 26.52
CA ILE A 369 13.38 -9.78 26.16
C ILE A 369 13.32 -9.67 24.65
N ASN A 370 12.25 -9.07 24.13
CA ASN A 370 12.20 -8.64 22.74
C ASN A 370 12.02 -7.12 22.65
N ILE A 371 12.74 -6.48 21.71
CA ILE A 371 12.57 -5.08 21.37
C ILE A 371 12.42 -4.98 19.85
N THR A 372 11.30 -4.44 19.38
CA THR A 372 10.99 -4.29 17.95
C THR A 372 10.57 -2.85 17.65
N PRO A 373 11.11 -2.19 16.61
CA PRO A 373 12.10 -2.71 15.66
C PRO A 373 13.55 -2.73 16.18
N ASN A 374 13.80 -2.33 17.43
CA ASN A 374 15.15 -2.07 17.96
C ASN A 374 15.88 -0.99 17.15
N GLY A 375 15.25 0.18 17.06
CA GLY A 375 15.78 1.35 16.37
C GLY A 375 15.45 2.64 17.11
N PRO A 376 16.05 3.79 16.72
CA PRO A 376 15.66 5.08 17.28
C PRO A 376 14.18 5.34 17.05
N GLY A 377 13.47 5.91 18.03
CA GLY A 377 12.03 6.13 17.99
C GLY A 377 11.26 5.17 18.91
N PRO A 378 9.94 5.06 18.74
CA PRO A 378 9.11 4.18 19.55
C PRO A 378 9.38 2.71 19.22
N ASN A 379 9.52 1.90 20.27
CA ASN A 379 9.70 0.46 20.20
C ASN A 379 8.63 -0.25 21.02
N HIS A 380 8.23 -1.44 20.58
CA HIS A 380 7.46 -2.39 21.35
C HIS A 380 8.43 -3.30 22.11
N VAL A 381 8.25 -3.42 23.42
CA VAL A 381 9.10 -4.21 24.31
C VAL A 381 8.26 -5.29 24.97
N THR A 382 8.63 -6.54 24.76
CA THR A 382 8.06 -7.68 25.49
C THR A 382 9.08 -8.27 26.42
N LEU A 383 8.63 -8.66 27.61
CA LEU A 383 9.43 -9.36 28.59
C LEU A 383 8.62 -10.53 29.11
N LYS A 384 9.15 -11.74 28.93
CA LYS A 384 8.62 -12.96 29.53
C LYS A 384 9.55 -13.38 30.64
N VAL A 385 8.99 -13.67 31.82
CA VAL A 385 9.75 -14.15 32.99
C VAL A 385 9.17 -15.48 33.44
N TRP A 386 10.03 -16.47 33.65
CA TRP A 386 9.67 -17.74 34.25
C TRP A 386 10.41 -17.90 35.57
N LEU A 387 9.66 -18.06 36.66
CA LEU A 387 10.18 -18.40 37.99
C LEU A 387 9.70 -19.79 38.42
N PRO A 388 10.45 -20.50 39.27
CA PRO A 388 10.02 -21.79 39.82
C PRO A 388 8.61 -21.71 40.43
N GLU A 389 7.82 -22.77 40.28
CA GLU A 389 6.43 -22.83 40.76
C GLU A 389 6.27 -22.43 42.23
N GLN A 390 7.27 -22.71 43.07
CA GLN A 390 7.24 -22.37 44.49
C GLN A 390 7.31 -20.85 44.75
N LEU A 391 7.84 -20.07 43.81
CA LEU A 391 7.98 -18.61 43.91
C LEU A 391 6.82 -17.86 43.24
N GLY A 392 6.04 -18.50 42.37
CA GLY A 392 4.92 -17.84 41.71
C GLY A 392 5.35 -16.75 40.71
N ALA A 393 4.47 -15.78 40.50
CA ALA A 393 4.79 -14.59 39.70
C ALA A 393 5.76 -13.66 40.45
N PRO A 394 6.68 -12.96 39.75
CA PRO A 394 7.57 -12.01 40.39
C PRO A 394 6.80 -10.87 41.08
N ALA A 395 7.29 -10.43 42.25
CA ALA A 395 6.70 -9.34 43.02
C ALA A 395 6.84 -7.98 42.33
N SER A 396 7.97 -7.75 41.65
CA SER A 396 8.16 -6.59 40.79
C SER A 396 9.21 -6.84 39.71
N VAL A 397 9.09 -6.12 38.60
CA VAL A 397 10.04 -6.17 37.49
C VAL A 397 10.32 -4.74 37.03
N ARG A 398 11.59 -4.41 36.86
CA ARG A 398 12.03 -3.11 36.32
C ARG A 398 13.05 -3.34 35.21
N LEU A 399 12.88 -2.64 34.09
CA LEU A 399 13.83 -2.65 32.98
C LEU A 399 14.29 -1.22 32.71
N LEU A 400 15.60 -1.00 32.78
CA LEU A 400 16.25 0.27 32.46
C LEU A 400 17.08 0.11 31.18
N LEU A 401 16.83 0.95 30.18
CA LEU A 401 17.62 1.01 28.95
C LEU A 401 18.61 2.18 29.04
N ARG A 402 19.91 1.89 28.96
CA ARG A 402 21.00 2.88 29.02
C ARG A 402 21.72 2.99 27.68
N ASP A 403 21.99 4.22 27.27
CA ASP A 403 22.82 4.54 26.10
C ASP A 403 24.29 4.31 26.50
N ALA A 404 24.87 3.21 26.02
CA ALA A 404 26.23 2.80 26.38
C ALA A 404 27.30 3.73 25.77
N ASP A 405 27.00 4.31 24.60
CA ASP A 405 27.89 5.28 23.94
C ASP A 405 27.83 6.66 24.61
N ARG A 406 26.76 6.97 25.35
CA ARG A 406 26.54 8.26 26.01
C ARG A 406 26.07 8.08 27.46
N PRO A 407 26.95 7.63 28.36
CA PRO A 407 26.60 7.20 29.71
C PRO A 407 26.06 8.32 30.62
N GLN A 408 26.29 9.59 30.26
CA GLN A 408 25.73 10.74 31.00
C GLN A 408 24.21 10.91 30.80
N ARG A 409 23.60 10.23 29.82
CA ARG A 409 22.16 10.31 29.59
C ARG A 409 21.41 9.48 30.63
N ALA A 410 20.31 10.04 31.14
CA ALA A 410 19.40 9.33 32.01
C ALA A 410 18.85 8.07 31.31
N ALA A 411 18.83 6.96 32.05
CA ALA A 411 18.25 5.70 31.62
C ALA A 411 16.75 5.86 31.34
N ILE A 412 16.25 5.06 30.42
CA ILE A 412 14.83 4.98 30.11
C ILE A 412 14.26 3.82 30.93
N GLU A 413 13.37 4.12 31.87
CA GLU A 413 12.60 3.10 32.56
C GLU A 413 11.43 2.66 31.69
N VAL A 414 11.30 1.36 31.47
CA VAL A 414 10.25 0.78 30.62
C VAL A 414 8.99 0.57 31.46
N PRO A 415 7.88 1.26 31.16
CA PRO A 415 6.64 1.12 31.92
C PRO A 415 5.91 -0.15 31.46
N PHE A 416 6.16 -1.25 32.16
CA PHE A 416 5.49 -2.52 31.86
C PHE A 416 4.04 -2.55 32.33
N ARG A 417 3.20 -3.20 31.53
CA ARG A 417 1.85 -3.63 31.88
C ARG A 417 1.83 -5.15 31.85
N SER A 418 1.05 -5.80 32.72
CA SER A 418 0.86 -7.25 32.65
C SER A 418 0.29 -7.61 31.28
N GLY A 419 1.02 -8.44 30.54
CA GLY A 419 0.60 -8.97 29.25
C GLY A 419 -0.18 -10.27 29.43
N SER A 420 -1.03 -10.58 28.45
CA SER A 420 -1.53 -11.94 28.23
C SER A 420 -0.85 -12.45 26.95
N GLY A 421 0.30 -13.11 27.05
CA GLY A 421 1.00 -13.59 25.87
C GLY A 421 0.26 -14.74 25.20
N GLY A 422 0.05 -14.62 23.90
CA GLY A 422 -0.17 -15.76 23.03
C GLY A 422 1.09 -16.64 22.99
N TYR A 423 0.86 -17.95 22.86
CA TYR A 423 1.83 -19.07 22.95
C TYR A 423 2.41 -19.32 24.34
N TYR A 424 1.85 -20.34 25.00
CA TYR A 424 2.43 -21.02 26.15
C TYR A 424 3.70 -21.75 25.72
N SER A 425 4.87 -21.19 26.02
CA SER A 425 6.08 -22.00 26.10
C SER A 425 6.12 -22.55 27.53
N SER A 426 5.42 -23.66 27.77
CA SER A 426 5.39 -24.26 29.09
C SER A 426 6.74 -24.89 29.40
N PHE A 427 7.43 -24.35 30.40
CA PHE A 427 8.58 -25.00 31.02
C PHE A 427 8.09 -25.72 32.27
N PRO A 428 8.09 -27.08 32.30
CA PRO A 428 7.67 -27.82 33.47
C PRO A 428 8.42 -27.35 34.73
N GLY A 429 7.69 -27.06 35.81
CA GLY A 429 8.25 -26.56 37.07
C GLY A 429 8.41 -25.03 37.16
N PHE A 430 8.01 -24.27 36.14
CA PHE A 430 8.06 -22.81 36.14
C PHE A 430 6.71 -22.17 35.81
N ILE A 431 6.48 -20.99 36.39
CA ILE A 431 5.32 -20.13 36.12
C ILE A 431 5.76 -18.97 35.22
N GLU A 432 5.12 -18.84 34.06
CA GLU A 432 5.31 -17.74 33.09
C GLU A 432 4.54 -16.50 33.55
N THR A 433 5.20 -15.34 33.48
CA THR A 433 4.57 -14.03 33.65
C THR A 433 5.02 -13.10 32.52
N ASP A 434 4.05 -12.57 31.79
CA ASP A 434 4.29 -11.73 30.62
C ASP A 434 4.13 -10.25 30.95
N TYR A 435 5.00 -9.45 30.34
CA TYR A 435 5.01 -8.00 30.43
C TYR A 435 5.14 -7.40 29.04
N VAL A 436 4.35 -6.35 28.79
CA VAL A 436 4.35 -5.62 27.53
C VAL A 436 4.46 -4.13 27.80
N SER A 437 5.21 -3.45 26.95
CA SER A 437 5.26 -1.99 26.90
C SER A 437 5.30 -1.53 25.45
N ASP A 438 4.50 -0.51 25.14
CA ASP A 438 4.40 0.09 23.82
C ASP A 438 5.02 1.49 23.86
N ASN A 439 5.52 1.96 22.71
CA ASN A 439 6.05 3.31 22.54
C ASN A 439 7.25 3.63 23.46
N VAL A 440 8.15 2.66 23.68
CA VAL A 440 9.41 2.89 24.39
C VAL A 440 10.38 3.63 23.46
N GLU A 441 10.64 4.91 23.76
CA GLU A 441 11.42 5.81 22.90
C GLU A 441 12.93 5.64 23.04
N LEU A 442 13.58 4.92 22.11
CA LEU A 442 15.04 4.87 22.00
C LEU A 442 15.54 6.15 21.31
N ARG A 443 16.44 6.87 21.98
CA ARG A 443 16.77 8.25 21.57
C ARG A 443 17.69 8.35 20.36
N ALA A 444 18.54 7.35 20.14
CA ALA A 444 19.62 7.37 19.15
C ALA A 444 20.07 5.96 18.75
N ARG A 445 20.81 5.89 17.63
CA ARG A 445 21.58 4.70 17.26
C ARG A 445 22.83 4.58 18.13
N GLY A 446 23.29 3.34 18.35
CA GLY A 446 24.51 3.04 19.07
C GLY A 446 24.43 1.77 19.92
N GLY A 447 25.39 1.66 20.84
CA GLY A 447 25.38 0.64 21.90
C GLY A 447 24.39 0.99 23.00
N TRP A 448 23.67 -0.04 23.46
CA TRP A 448 22.72 0.04 24.57
C TRP A 448 22.96 -1.08 25.58
N THR A 449 22.54 -0.84 26.82
CA THR A 449 22.51 -1.85 27.87
C THR A 449 21.13 -1.88 28.51
N ALA A 450 20.49 -3.03 28.46
CA ALA A 450 19.28 -3.34 29.20
C ALA A 450 19.65 -3.88 30.58
N GLU A 451 19.29 -3.14 31.64
CA GLU A 451 19.40 -3.57 33.03
C GLU A 451 18.03 -4.08 33.50
N LEU A 452 17.90 -5.39 33.61
CA LEU A 452 16.69 -6.06 34.08
C LEU A 452 16.83 -6.39 35.57
N PHE A 453 15.87 -5.93 36.38
CA PHE A 453 15.75 -6.23 37.80
C PHE A 453 14.46 -7.00 38.02
N ILE A 454 14.57 -8.19 38.62
CA ILE A 454 13.43 -9.05 38.95
C ILE A 454 13.47 -9.29 40.45
N THR A 455 12.40 -8.92 41.16
CA THR A 455 12.25 -9.19 42.59
C THR A 455 11.24 -10.32 42.77
N ASP A 456 11.65 -11.40 43.41
CA ASP A 456 10.74 -12.50 43.75
C ASP A 456 9.86 -12.17 44.97
N ILE A 457 8.94 -13.08 45.30
CA ILE A 457 8.03 -12.92 46.46
C ILE A 457 8.74 -12.92 47.81
N THR A 458 9.99 -13.37 47.88
CA THR A 458 10.81 -13.36 49.09
C THR A 458 11.55 -12.03 49.28
N GLY A 459 11.51 -11.15 48.27
CA GLY A 459 12.22 -9.88 48.25
C GLY A 459 13.65 -9.99 47.71
N THR A 460 14.06 -11.15 47.16
CA THR A 460 15.38 -11.30 46.54
C THR A 460 15.37 -10.66 45.16
N GLU A 461 16.24 -9.66 44.94
CA GLU A 461 16.39 -8.99 43.64
C GLU A 461 17.50 -9.64 42.82
N THR A 462 17.18 -10.04 41.58
CA THR A 462 18.15 -10.53 40.59
C THR A 462 18.35 -9.48 39.50
N LYS A 463 19.60 -9.05 39.29
CA LYS A 463 20.00 -8.13 38.21
C LYS A 463 20.60 -8.87 37.02
N GLN A 464 20.14 -8.56 35.81
CA GLN A 464 20.71 -9.03 34.54
C GLN A 464 21.11 -7.84 33.67
N LEU A 465 22.27 -7.93 33.02
CA LEU A 465 22.79 -6.91 32.11
C LEU A 465 22.87 -7.51 30.70
N ILE A 466 22.24 -6.85 29.74
CA ILE A 466 22.14 -7.32 28.36
C ILE A 466 22.65 -6.18 27.46
N ALA A 467 23.84 -6.35 26.90
CA ALA A 467 24.37 -5.42 25.92
C ALA A 467 23.74 -5.73 24.55
N PHE A 468 23.28 -4.70 23.86
CA PHE A 468 22.76 -4.79 22.49
C PHE A 468 23.13 -3.55 21.69
N ARG A 469 22.98 -3.64 20.37
CA ARG A 469 23.14 -2.51 19.46
C ARG A 469 21.89 -2.33 18.63
N ASN A 470 21.65 -1.11 18.16
CA ASN A 470 20.47 -0.74 17.39
C ASN A 470 20.83 0.06 16.11
N ASP A 471 22.05 -0.17 15.59
CA ASP A 471 22.61 0.55 14.44
C ASP A 471 22.56 -0.19 13.10
#